data_AF-A0A927X7G7-F1
#
_entry.id   AF-A0A927X7G7-F1
#
_cell.length_a   1.000
_cell.length_b   1.000
_cell.length_c   1.000
_cell.angle_alpha   90.00
_cell.angle_beta   90.00
_cell.angle_gamma   90.00
#
_symmetry.space_group_name_H-M   'P 1'
#
loop_
_entity.id
_entity.type
_entity.pdbx_description
1 polymer ?
#
loop_
_entity_poly.entity_id
_entity_poly.type
_entity_poly.pdbx_seq_one_letter_code
_entity_poly.pdbx_strand_id
1 'polypeptide(L)'
;MYKIENKKVFNYLNTFPFEMESKKNNGFTLLFRILLGLFIVLTCIDILYLFIFHFDSALNTRFLGGVLLLDALLLFGLFIINGRLYKGHIFVSSSIFVLTSIGYLMLGYISIVNEKPLYVTIISFVVGSLLLIVIFLPLLKEGFKLEVESSEENYITSRKKFNLLVFNEWINIVLVIILLILYTTIYL
;
A
#
# COMPACT_ATOMS: atom_id res chain seq x y z
N MET A 1 0.37 -28.22 -40.24
CA MET A 1 1.21 -27.94 -39.05
C MET A 1 0.43 -26.95 -38.17
N TYR A 2 -0.23 -27.43 -37.12
CA TYR A 2 -1.03 -26.58 -36.24
C TYR A 2 -0.10 -25.75 -35.35
N LYS A 3 -0.19 -24.43 -35.48
CA LYS A 3 0.49 -23.47 -34.60
C LYS A 3 -0.23 -23.54 -33.24
N ILE A 4 0.38 -24.17 -32.26
CA ILE A 4 -0.09 -24.13 -30.88
C ILE A 4 0.15 -22.70 -30.40
N GLU A 5 -0.90 -21.88 -30.39
CA GLU A 5 -0.88 -20.62 -29.66
C GLU A 5 -0.69 -20.95 -28.18
N ASN A 6 0.54 -20.74 -27.69
CA ASN A 6 0.82 -20.72 -26.26
C ASN A 6 -0.12 -19.69 -25.61
N LYS A 7 -1.24 -20.16 -25.04
CA LYS A 7 -2.08 -19.37 -24.13
C LYS A 7 -1.16 -18.91 -23.00
N LYS A 8 -0.63 -17.69 -23.10
CA LYS A 8 0.08 -17.04 -22.00
C LYS A 8 -0.86 -17.08 -20.79
N VAL A 9 -0.53 -17.92 -19.81
CA VAL A 9 -1.25 -18.02 -18.54
C VAL A 9 -1.13 -16.65 -17.87
N PHE A 10 -2.28 -16.05 -17.60
CA PHE A 10 -2.37 -14.73 -16.97
C PHE A 10 -1.81 -14.84 -15.55
N ASN A 11 -0.80 -14.04 -15.22
CA ASN A 11 -0.24 -13.97 -13.88
C ASN A 11 -0.69 -12.66 -13.21
N TYR A 12 -1.57 -12.77 -12.23
CA TYR A 12 -2.12 -11.64 -11.45
C TYR A 12 -1.04 -10.89 -10.67
N LEU A 13 0.09 -11.54 -10.35
CA LEU A 13 1.23 -10.89 -9.67
C LEU A 13 1.97 -9.89 -10.56
N ASN A 14 1.82 -10.01 -11.89
CA ASN A 14 2.47 -9.15 -12.89
C ASN A 14 1.51 -8.13 -13.51
N THR A 15 0.27 -8.06 -13.04
CA THR A 15 -0.71 -7.07 -13.48
C THR A 15 -1.09 -6.20 -12.31
N PHE A 16 -0.96 -4.89 -12.48
CA PHE A 16 -1.28 -3.92 -11.43
C PHE A 16 -2.77 -4.04 -11.06
N PRO A 17 -3.16 -3.85 -9.79
CA PRO A 17 -4.56 -3.67 -9.41
C PRO A 17 -5.16 -2.42 -10.08
N PHE A 18 -4.30 -1.47 -10.48
CA PHE A 18 -4.66 -0.17 -11.05
C PHE A 18 -4.29 -0.01 -12.53
N GLU A 19 -3.76 -1.05 -13.18
CA GLU A 19 -3.42 -1.02 -14.60
C GLU A 19 -4.67 -1.18 -15.42
N MET A 20 -4.84 -0.25 -16.34
CA MET A 20 -5.97 -0.18 -17.24
C MET A 20 -5.62 -0.83 -18.58
N GLU A 21 -4.73 -1.82 -18.65
CA GLU A 21 -4.23 -2.31 -19.93
C GLU A 21 -4.12 -3.85 -19.99
N SER A 22 -5.27 -4.53 -19.98
CA SER A 22 -5.61 -5.41 -21.10
C SER A 22 -7.09 -5.80 -21.03
N LYS A 23 -7.78 -5.76 -22.17
CA LYS A 23 -9.20 -6.12 -22.36
C LYS A 23 -9.61 -7.52 -21.83
N LYS A 24 -8.66 -8.31 -21.32
CA LYS A 24 -8.86 -9.71 -20.94
C LYS A 24 -9.40 -9.93 -19.52
N ASN A 25 -9.38 -8.94 -18.62
CA ASN A 25 -9.89 -9.15 -17.26
C ASN A 25 -10.42 -7.89 -16.52
N ASN A 26 -11.09 -6.98 -17.25
CA ASN A 26 -11.62 -5.73 -16.69
C ASN A 26 -12.55 -5.93 -15.47
N GLY A 27 -13.30 -7.04 -15.41
CA GLY A 27 -14.24 -7.32 -14.32
C GLY A 27 -13.56 -7.63 -12.99
N PHE A 28 -12.48 -8.42 -12.98
CA PHE A 28 -11.74 -8.75 -11.77
C PHE A 28 -11.02 -7.52 -11.19
N THR A 29 -10.36 -6.75 -12.06
CA THR A 29 -9.70 -5.50 -11.68
C THR A 29 -10.72 -4.49 -11.15
N LEU A 30 -11.90 -4.38 -11.76
CA LEU A 30 -12.98 -3.52 -11.27
C LEU A 30 -13.49 -3.96 -9.89
N LEU A 31 -13.77 -5.25 -9.70
CA LEU A 31 -14.24 -5.78 -8.42
C LEU A 31 -13.21 -5.55 -7.31
N PHE A 32 -11.93 -5.79 -7.59
CA PHE A 32 -10.86 -5.52 -6.64
C PHE A 32 -10.80 -4.03 -6.27
N ARG A 33 -10.94 -3.12 -7.26
CA ARG A 33 -10.98 -1.69 -6.99
C ARG A 33 -12.19 -1.26 -6.16
N ILE A 34 -13.35 -1.86 -6.40
CA ILE A 34 -14.57 -1.62 -5.61
C ILE A 34 -14.34 -2.09 -4.17
N LEU A 35 -13.81 -3.30 -3.97
CA LEU A 35 -13.54 -3.83 -2.63
C LEU A 35 -12.55 -2.96 -1.86
N LEU A 36 -11.48 -2.51 -2.52
CA LEU A 36 -10.49 -1.65 -1.87
C LEU A 36 -11.03 -0.23 -1.64
N GLY A 37 -11.86 0.28 -2.55
CA GLY A 37 -12.58 1.55 -2.36
C GLY A 37 -13.54 1.47 -1.17
N LEU A 38 -14.28 0.37 -1.03
CA LEU A 38 -15.13 0.10 0.14
C LEU A 38 -14.30 0.02 1.42
N PHE A 39 -13.15 -0.67 1.38
CA PHE A 39 -12.21 -0.73 2.50
C PHE A 39 -11.74 0.67 2.93
N ILE A 40 -11.36 1.54 1.97
CA ILE A 40 -10.96 2.92 2.25
C ILE A 40 -12.12 3.70 2.88
N VAL A 41 -13.33 3.59 2.33
CA VAL A 41 -14.51 4.29 2.88
C VAL A 41 -14.81 3.84 4.31
N LEU A 42 -14.78 2.52 4.58
CA LEU A 42 -14.98 1.98 5.92
C LEU A 42 -13.88 2.47 6.89
N THR A 43 -12.62 2.48 6.44
CA THR A 43 -11.49 3.00 7.21
C THR A 43 -11.70 4.47 7.57
N CYS A 44 -12.12 5.30 6.61
CA CYS A 44 -12.43 6.70 6.85
C CYS A 44 -13.59 6.89 7.84
N ILE A 45 -14.64 6.05 7.75
CA ILE A 45 -15.77 6.08 8.67
C ILE A 45 -15.34 5.72 10.10
N ASP A 46 -14.55 4.65 10.26
CA ASP A 46 -14.03 4.23 11.57
C ASP A 46 -13.17 5.33 12.20
N ILE A 47 -12.27 5.95 11.41
CA ILE A 47 -11.43 7.06 11.87
C ILE A 47 -12.29 8.27 12.26
N LEU A 48 -13.29 8.64 11.47
CA LEU A 48 -14.21 9.72 11.80
C LEU A 48 -15.00 9.43 13.08
N TYR A 49 -15.43 8.18 13.27
CA TYR A 49 -16.09 7.74 14.50
C TYR A 49 -15.18 7.96 15.72
N LEU A 50 -13.88 7.67 15.61
CA LEU A 50 -12.92 7.95 16.68
C LEU A 50 -12.76 9.43 16.98
N PHE A 51 -12.65 10.27 15.94
CA PHE A 51 -12.52 11.71 16.14
C PHE A 51 -13.78 12.33 16.77
N ILE A 52 -14.98 11.82 16.45
CA ILE A 52 -16.25 12.38 16.91
C ILE A 52 -16.64 11.85 18.29
N PHE A 53 -16.57 10.53 18.52
CA PHE A 53 -17.09 9.88 19.73
C PHE A 53 -16.04 9.67 20.81
N HIS A 54 -14.75 9.62 20.46
CA HIS A 54 -13.64 9.57 21.41
C HIS A 54 -12.91 10.92 21.43
N PHE A 55 -13.67 12.02 21.43
CA PHE A 55 -13.08 13.36 21.47
C PHE A 55 -12.19 13.53 22.70
N ASP A 56 -12.51 12.95 23.86
CA ASP A 56 -11.63 12.98 25.05
C ASP A 56 -10.38 12.08 24.99
N SER A 57 -10.14 11.40 23.87
CA SER A 57 -8.94 10.56 23.71
C SER A 57 -7.65 11.40 23.76
N ALA A 58 -6.61 10.78 24.34
CA ALA A 58 -5.28 11.35 24.41
C ALA A 58 -4.79 11.81 23.03
N LEU A 59 -4.07 12.94 22.99
CA LEU A 59 -3.54 13.58 21.77
C LEU A 59 -2.85 12.58 20.80
N ASN A 60 -2.20 11.56 21.36
CA ASN A 60 -1.50 10.51 20.61
C ASN A 60 -2.45 9.65 19.75
N THR A 61 -3.64 9.31 20.27
CA THR A 61 -4.66 8.53 19.54
C THR A 61 -5.23 9.34 18.39
N ARG A 62 -5.46 10.64 18.59
CA ARG A 62 -5.90 11.55 17.51
C ARG A 62 -4.85 11.67 16.41
N PHE A 63 -3.57 11.79 16.77
CA PHE A 63 -2.51 11.85 15.78
C PHE A 63 -2.40 10.55 14.98
N LEU A 64 -2.51 9.38 15.63
CA LEU A 64 -2.57 8.10 14.94
C LEU A 64 -3.76 8.02 13.96
N GLY A 65 -4.95 8.48 14.39
CA GLY A 65 -6.12 8.58 13.51
C GLY A 65 -5.85 9.48 12.29
N GLY A 66 -5.14 10.59 12.47
CA GLY A 66 -4.72 11.47 11.38
C GLY A 66 -3.74 10.79 10.40
N VAL A 67 -2.79 10.00 10.91
CA VAL A 67 -1.87 9.21 10.08
C VAL A 67 -2.65 8.18 9.25
N LEU A 68 -3.56 7.43 9.87
CA LEU A 68 -4.40 6.45 9.18
C LEU A 68 -5.30 7.09 8.12
N LEU A 69 -5.80 8.31 8.38
CA LEU A 69 -6.61 9.05 7.42
C LEU A 69 -5.80 9.46 6.20
N LEU A 70 -4.57 9.95 6.41
CA LEU A 70 -3.66 10.29 5.32
C LEU A 70 -3.27 9.07 4.50
N ASP A 71 -3.01 7.93 5.15
CA ASP A 71 -2.76 6.66 4.46
C ASP A 71 -3.95 6.24 3.59
N ALA A 72 -5.18 6.35 4.10
CA ALA A 72 -6.40 6.04 3.35
C ALA A 72 -6.57 6.98 2.13
N LEU A 73 -6.29 8.27 2.28
CA LEU A 73 -6.33 9.25 1.18
C LEU A 73 -5.26 9.00 0.12
N LEU A 74 -4.04 8.60 0.53
CA LEU A 74 -2.97 8.27 -0.39
C LEU A 74 -3.23 6.94 -1.12
N LEU A 75 -3.77 5.94 -0.42
CA LEU A 75 -4.26 4.71 -1.04
C LEU A 75 -5.32 5.03 -2.10
N PHE A 76 -6.26 5.93 -1.81
CA PHE A 76 -7.21 6.45 -2.80
C PHE A 76 -6.51 7.15 -3.97
N GLY A 77 -5.46 7.92 -3.69
CA GLY A 77 -4.59 8.53 -4.69
C GLY A 77 -4.01 7.53 -5.70
N LEU A 78 -3.60 6.33 -5.27
CA LEU A 78 -3.12 5.27 -6.16
C LEU A 78 -4.19 4.81 -7.18
N PHE A 79 -5.48 4.98 -6.89
CA PHE A 79 -6.56 4.67 -7.85
C PHE A 79 -6.72 5.71 -8.95
N ILE A 80 -6.50 6.97 -8.60
CA ILE A 80 -6.74 8.10 -9.50
C ILE A 80 -5.53 8.29 -10.43
N ILE A 81 -4.32 8.04 -9.94
CA ILE A 81 -3.11 8.29 -10.72
C ILE A 81 -3.06 7.33 -11.90
N ASN A 82 -3.09 7.91 -13.09
CA ASN A 82 -2.90 7.17 -14.33
C ASN A 82 -1.54 6.43 -14.30
N GLY A 83 -1.52 5.14 -14.61
CA GLY A 83 -0.29 4.32 -14.62
C GLY A 83 0.84 4.86 -15.51
N ARG A 84 0.53 5.75 -16.46
CA ARG A 84 1.53 6.49 -17.26
C ARG A 84 2.38 7.46 -16.42
N LEU A 85 1.83 7.95 -15.31
CA LEU A 85 2.47 8.88 -14.37
C LEU A 85 3.25 8.13 -13.27
N TYR A 86 4.26 7.35 -13.67
CA TYR A 86 5.05 6.50 -12.76
C TYR A 86 5.68 7.26 -11.58
N LYS A 87 6.10 8.51 -11.78
CA LYS A 87 6.67 9.35 -10.71
C LYS A 87 5.65 9.63 -9.61
N GLY A 88 4.37 9.79 -9.98
CA GLY A 88 3.28 9.97 -9.04
C GLY A 88 3.07 8.71 -8.20
N HIS A 89 3.04 7.54 -8.84
CA HIS A 89 2.95 6.26 -8.15
C HIS A 89 4.11 6.03 -7.18
N ILE A 90 5.35 6.30 -7.60
CA ILE A 90 6.53 6.20 -6.69
C ILE A 90 6.37 7.14 -5.49
N PHE A 91 5.98 8.40 -5.72
CA PHE A 91 5.82 9.38 -4.65
C PHE A 91 4.74 8.95 -3.64
N VAL A 92 3.56 8.57 -4.13
CA VAL A 92 2.44 8.14 -3.30
C VAL A 92 2.77 6.84 -2.57
N SER A 93 3.31 5.84 -3.28
CA SER A 93 3.74 4.56 -2.71
C SER A 93 4.80 4.75 -1.62
N SER A 94 5.78 5.64 -1.82
CA SER A 94 6.77 5.97 -0.80
C SER A 94 6.16 6.70 0.40
N SER A 95 5.21 7.60 0.15
CA SER A 95 4.52 8.35 1.21
C SER A 95 3.69 7.44 2.11
N ILE A 96 2.95 6.49 1.51
CA ILE A 96 2.21 5.46 2.26
C ILE A 96 3.20 4.65 3.11
N PHE A 97 4.31 4.19 2.52
CA PHE A 97 5.28 3.38 3.24
C PHE A 97 5.83 4.09 4.49
N VAL A 98 6.14 5.39 4.38
CA VAL A 98 6.60 6.22 5.50
C VAL A 98 5.50 6.39 6.56
N LEU A 99 4.29 6.76 6.14
CA LEU A 99 3.17 6.99 7.06
C LEU A 99 2.75 5.72 7.78
N THR A 100 2.69 4.59 7.07
CA THR A 100 2.38 3.29 7.66
C THR A 100 3.44 2.90 8.70
N SER A 101 4.73 3.15 8.43
CA SER A 101 5.79 2.94 9.40
C SER A 101 5.62 3.79 10.67
N ILE A 102 5.32 5.08 10.51
CA ILE A 102 5.00 5.99 11.63
C ILE A 102 3.79 5.46 12.40
N GLY A 103 2.73 5.05 11.70
CA GLY A 103 1.51 4.51 12.28
C GLY A 103 1.75 3.28 13.15
N TYR A 104 2.59 2.34 12.68
CA TYR A 104 3.02 1.18 13.46
C TYR A 104 3.77 1.57 14.74
N LEU A 105 4.76 2.45 14.64
CA LEU A 105 5.54 2.89 15.82
C LEU A 105 4.64 3.60 16.84
N MET A 106 3.72 4.44 16.37
CA MET A 106 2.75 5.12 17.21
C MET A 106 1.78 4.15 17.87
N LEU A 107 1.28 3.16 17.12
CA LEU A 107 0.40 2.13 17.68
C LEU A 107 1.12 1.34 18.78
N GLY A 108 2.40 1.00 18.58
CA GLY A 108 3.23 0.36 19.59
C GLY A 108 3.38 1.22 20.84
N TYR A 109 3.68 2.51 20.68
CA TYR A 109 3.79 3.45 21.79
C TYR A 109 2.47 3.58 22.57
N ILE A 110 1.36 3.77 21.87
CA ILE A 110 0.04 3.90 22.52
C ILE A 110 -0.36 2.60 23.22
N SER A 111 0.02 1.45 22.66
CA SER A 111 -0.21 0.15 23.30
C SER A 111 0.53 0.01 24.64
N ILE A 112 1.75 0.56 24.76
CA ILE A 112 2.47 0.63 26.04
C ILE A 112 1.74 1.54 27.02
N VAL A 113 1.41 2.76 26.61
CA VAL A 113 0.79 3.78 27.48
C VAL A 113 -0.57 3.31 28.03
N ASN A 114 -1.33 2.59 27.22
CA ASN A 114 -2.66 2.11 27.58
C ASN A 114 -2.69 0.65 28.06
N GLU A 115 -1.53 0.08 28.43
CA GLU A 115 -1.40 -1.28 28.97
C GLU A 115 -2.10 -2.36 28.12
N LYS A 116 -2.03 -2.21 26.80
CA LYS A 116 -2.63 -3.14 25.83
C LYS A 116 -1.80 -4.41 25.71
N PRO A 117 -2.36 -5.50 25.14
CA PRO A 117 -1.68 -6.78 25.07
C PRO A 117 -0.28 -6.67 24.45
N LEU A 118 0.70 -7.28 25.10
CA LEU A 118 2.11 -7.19 24.74
C LEU A 118 2.40 -7.59 23.29
N TYR A 119 1.62 -8.52 22.72
CA TYR A 119 1.80 -8.96 21.34
C TYR A 119 1.56 -7.82 20.35
N VAL A 120 0.58 -6.93 20.58
CA VAL A 120 0.31 -5.82 19.66
C VAL A 120 1.48 -4.85 19.70
N THR A 121 1.95 -4.51 20.90
CA THR A 121 3.14 -3.68 21.11
C THR A 121 4.36 -4.21 20.35
N ILE A 122 4.68 -5.51 20.53
CA ILE A 122 5.84 -6.13 19.90
C ILE A 122 5.70 -6.12 18.37
N ILE A 123 4.57 -6.58 17.84
CA ILE A 123 4.32 -6.62 16.39
C ILE A 123 4.43 -5.21 15.82
N SER A 124 3.82 -4.23 16.47
CA SER A 124 3.82 -2.84 16.02
C SER A 124 5.23 -2.24 15.95
N PHE A 125 6.05 -2.41 17.00
CA PHE A 125 7.42 -1.90 16.96
C PHE A 125 8.30 -2.65 15.96
N VAL A 126 8.21 -3.98 15.91
CA VAL A 126 9.02 -4.79 14.99
C VAL A 126 8.70 -4.43 13.54
N VAL A 127 7.42 -4.40 13.16
CA VAL A 127 7.02 -4.04 11.79
C VAL A 127 7.40 -2.59 11.48
N GLY A 128 7.09 -1.64 12.37
CA GLY A 128 7.43 -0.23 12.19
C GLY A 128 8.93 0.01 11.98
N SER A 129 9.79 -0.62 12.79
CA SER A 129 11.24 -0.54 12.67
C SER A 129 11.78 -1.22 11.41
N LEU A 130 11.24 -2.39 11.03
CA LEU A 130 11.63 -3.06 9.79
C LEU A 130 11.32 -2.18 8.58
N LEU A 131 10.16 -1.54 8.55
CA LEU A 131 9.80 -0.61 7.49
C LEU A 131 10.79 0.57 7.44
N LEU A 132 11.12 1.20 8.58
CA LEU A 132 12.14 2.26 8.61
C LEU A 132 13.48 1.81 8.02
N ILE A 133 13.97 0.63 8.39
CA ILE A 133 15.24 0.08 7.87
C ILE A 133 15.18 -0.07 6.35
N VAL A 134 14.06 -0.56 5.83
CA VAL A 134 13.85 -0.74 4.38
C VAL A 134 13.90 0.59 3.62
N ILE A 135 13.47 1.71 4.21
CA ILE A 135 13.58 3.05 3.60
C ILE A 135 15.05 3.41 3.31
N PHE A 136 15.96 3.04 4.21
CA PHE A 136 17.38 3.34 4.08
C PHE A 136 18.14 2.33 3.22
N LEU A 137 17.52 1.20 2.86
CA LEU A 137 18.16 0.22 2.00
C LEU A 137 18.26 0.73 0.55
N PRO A 138 19.44 0.61 -0.10
CA PRO A 138 19.63 1.02 -1.49
C PRO A 138 18.78 0.22 -2.47
N LEU A 139 18.17 -0.89 -2.03
CA LEU A 139 17.28 -1.73 -2.83
C LEU A 139 16.10 -0.95 -3.42
N LEU A 140 15.55 0.03 -2.69
CA LEU A 140 14.54 0.94 -3.22
C LEU A 140 15.16 1.89 -4.25
N LYS A 141 16.34 2.46 -3.99
CA LYS A 141 17.00 3.40 -4.92
C LYS A 141 17.39 2.76 -6.26
N GLU A 142 17.82 1.51 -6.25
CA GLU A 142 18.29 0.82 -7.46
C GLU A 142 17.19 0.05 -8.18
N GLY A 143 16.19 -0.46 -7.45
CA GLY A 143 15.00 -1.13 -8.01
C GLY A 143 14.15 -0.23 -8.92
N PHE A 144 14.23 1.09 -8.76
CA PHE A 144 13.49 2.08 -9.58
C PHE A 144 14.30 2.72 -10.73
N LYS A 145 15.62 2.47 -10.89
CA LYS A 145 16.41 3.02 -12.02
C LYS A 145 15.90 2.44 -13.33
N LEU A 146 15.76 3.15 -14.44
CA LEU A 146 15.25 2.56 -15.70
C LEU A 146 16.30 1.69 -16.43
N GLU A 147 15.95 0.42 -16.63
CA GLU A 147 16.38 -0.49 -17.71
C GLU A 147 16.20 -0.01 -19.15
N VAL A 148 17.18 0.55 -19.85
CA VAL A 148 17.05 0.75 -21.31
C VAL A 148 17.74 -0.42 -22.01
N GLU A 149 16.99 -1.49 -22.32
CA GLU A 149 17.46 -2.55 -23.22
C GLU A 149 17.29 -2.03 -24.67
N SER A 150 18.39 -1.63 -25.31
CA SER A 150 18.41 -1.28 -26.73
C SER A 150 18.62 -2.54 -27.58
N SER A 151 17.66 -2.85 -28.47
CA SER A 151 17.87 -3.78 -29.59
C SER A 151 17.43 -3.11 -30.89
N GLU A 152 18.21 -3.33 -31.95
CA GLU A 152 18.45 -2.41 -33.08
C GLU A 152 17.25 -1.99 -33.95
N GLU A 153 16.06 -2.59 -33.88
CA GLU A 153 14.96 -2.20 -34.78
C GLU A 153 13.56 -2.14 -34.15
N ASN A 154 13.43 -2.33 -32.83
CA ASN A 154 12.17 -2.09 -32.13
C ASN A 154 12.44 -1.59 -30.72
N TYR A 155 11.98 -0.37 -30.42
CA TYR A 155 11.90 0.14 -29.06
C TYR A 155 10.79 -0.59 -28.31
N ILE A 156 11.03 -1.84 -27.91
CA ILE A 156 10.17 -2.50 -26.93
C ILE A 156 10.64 -1.99 -25.57
N THR A 157 10.08 -0.86 -25.12
CA THR A 157 10.17 -0.46 -23.71
C THR A 157 9.37 -1.45 -22.87
N SER A 158 9.91 -2.64 -22.62
CA SER A 158 9.34 -3.56 -21.63
C SER A 158 9.94 -3.21 -20.27
N ARG A 159 9.10 -2.66 -19.39
CA ARG A 159 9.52 -2.30 -18.03
C ARG A 159 9.55 -3.56 -17.17
N LYS A 160 10.67 -4.30 -17.11
CA LYS A 160 10.91 -5.29 -16.03
C LYS A 160 10.63 -4.72 -14.63
N LYS A 161 10.80 -3.40 -14.48
CA LYS A 161 10.74 -2.63 -13.23
C LYS A 161 9.33 -2.19 -12.82
N PHE A 162 8.36 -2.37 -13.71
CA PHE A 162 6.96 -2.13 -13.38
C PHE A 162 6.45 -3.16 -12.37
N ASN A 163 6.85 -4.42 -12.52
CA ASN A 163 6.50 -5.51 -11.58
C ASN A 163 6.95 -5.25 -10.13
N LEU A 164 8.10 -4.59 -9.94
CA LEU A 164 8.63 -4.32 -8.61
C LEU A 164 7.85 -3.18 -7.92
N LEU A 165 7.43 -2.16 -8.67
CA LEU A 165 6.54 -1.11 -8.18
C LEU A 165 5.14 -1.67 -7.87
N VAL A 166 4.58 -2.50 -8.75
CA VAL A 166 3.31 -3.21 -8.53
C VAL A 166 3.34 -3.96 -7.20
N PHE A 167 4.41 -4.74 -7.01
CA PHE A 167 4.59 -5.56 -5.82
C PHE A 167 4.72 -4.71 -4.56
N ASN A 168 5.43 -3.58 -4.64
CA ASN A 168 5.56 -2.64 -3.52
C ASN A 168 4.21 -2.02 -3.13
N GLU A 169 3.37 -1.66 -4.10
CA GLU A 169 2.04 -1.11 -3.81
C GLU A 169 1.11 -2.14 -3.18
N TRP A 170 1.19 -3.41 -3.59
CA TRP A 170 0.49 -4.50 -2.90
C TRP A 170 0.96 -4.66 -1.45
N ILE A 171 2.27 -4.60 -1.23
CA ILE A 171 2.83 -4.64 0.13
C ILE A 171 2.27 -3.48 0.95
N ASN A 172 2.24 -2.25 0.42
CA ASN A 172 1.68 -1.10 1.10
C ASN A 172 0.22 -1.31 1.51
N ILE A 173 -0.61 -1.78 0.58
CA ILE A 173 -2.02 -2.09 0.84
C ILE A 173 -2.14 -3.08 2.01
N VAL A 174 -1.38 -4.18 1.96
CA VAL A 174 -1.42 -5.22 2.99
C VAL A 174 -0.96 -4.69 4.34
N LEU A 175 0.12 -3.90 4.36
CA LEU A 175 0.65 -3.31 5.59
C LEU A 175 -0.33 -2.35 6.26
N VAL A 176 -1.04 -1.53 5.47
CA VAL A 176 -2.10 -0.63 5.97
C VAL A 176 -3.28 -1.45 6.51
N ILE A 177 -3.70 -2.51 5.82
CA ILE A 177 -4.76 -3.40 6.31
C ILE A 177 -4.38 -4.02 7.65
N ILE A 178 -3.16 -4.56 7.78
CA ILE A 178 -2.69 -5.16 9.04
C ILE A 178 -2.64 -4.10 10.15
N LEU A 179 -2.16 -2.88 9.85
CA LEU A 179 -2.11 -1.78 10.80
C LEU A 179 -3.52 -1.44 11.31
N LEU A 180 -4.50 -1.37 10.41
CA LEU A 180 -5.89 -1.11 10.75
C LEU A 180 -6.49 -2.22 11.61
N ILE A 181 -6.21 -3.50 11.30
CA ILE A 181 -6.68 -4.63 12.10
C ILE A 181 -6.11 -4.59 13.52
N LEU A 182 -4.81 -4.33 13.67
CA LEU A 182 -4.19 -4.20 14.99
C LEU A 182 -4.76 -3.02 15.76
N TYR A 183 -5.00 -1.91 15.05
CA TYR A 183 -5.64 -0.73 15.57
C TYR A 183 -7.05 -1.03 16.10
N THR A 184 -7.92 -1.65 15.29
CA THR A 184 -9.28 -1.97 15.72
C THR A 184 -9.29 -2.93 16.90
N THR A 185 -8.37 -3.91 16.94
CA THR A 185 -8.22 -4.84 18.08
C THR A 185 -7.89 -4.13 19.40
N ILE A 186 -7.33 -2.92 19.36
CA ILE A 186 -6.99 -2.15 20.56
C ILE A 186 -8.16 -1.29 21.06
N TYR A 187 -8.99 -0.80 20.14
CA TYR A 187 -9.97 0.26 20.41
C TYR A 187 -11.44 -0.16 20.27
N LEU A 188 -11.71 -1.34 19.71
CA LEU A 188 -13.01 -2.04 19.72
C LEU A 188 -12.91 -3.27 20.62
#